data_AF-A0A517Y5G7-F1
#
_entry.id   AF-A0A517Y5G7-F1
#
_cell.length_a   1.000
_cell.length_b   1.000
_cell.length_c   1.000
_cell.angle_alpha   90.00
_cell.angle_beta   90.00
_cell.angle_gamma   90.00
#
_symmetry.space_group_name_H-M   'P 1'
#
loop_
_entity.id
_entity.type
_entity.pdbx_description
1 polymer ?
#
loop_
_entity_poly.entity_id
_entity_poly.type
_entity_poly.pdbx_seq_one_letter_code
_entity_poly.pdbx_strand_id
1 'polypeptide(L)'
;MLSFENRLITYYEWLWGSAYNWQQPDKWGFAIGAVIIIFALALLVPFFWFVIASFSRGPSEAFYLVSRSILSVFTEDAPGFSLRRTLAIAKLSLQEAVRNRVLIAFGLFLVVLLVAGLFLDVKNSNPARLYLSFVISTTNYLLLLMTVFLSTFSIPNDIKNRTIYTVVTKPVRASEMVLGRIMGFMGIGSLMLLAMCAVSYVFILRGLTHSHEVVTDSFQAVVDETGAPTTMEKGETTNNYHHQHEIVIDENGKATASTVMGHTHEVTVTGTGKDRKLTLGPPLGMLQAKAPIYGRLQVIDSSGNSSVTGGISVGDEWSYRGYIEGGYNTKAAAIWTFDGITKERYPNGLPLEINLQVFRTYKGNIERGVLGEIILRNPDETARVRQSGPIVFESREFVSDYKLINKENPKYQIDPFDYVSDDGRIQVIIKCAEPSQYFGIAQADVYLRPSDGIFELNFIKAYFSIWLQMLLVTCFGVMFSTFLSGPIALLATNAGVVLGLFGEFARNVATGAEQGGGPIESIIRLVTQQNQTTDMEMNAIAMNIIKGFDSTLMYFMYGLTYILPDLTQFDSSQFVANGIDIYPAVVLRQLTMALVYAACATFAGYFFLKSREIAA
;
A
#
# COMPACT_ATOMS: atom_id res chain seq x y z
N MET A 1 -6.15 -0.59 7.46
CA MET A 1 -5.35 -0.24 6.27
C MET A 1 -3.98 -0.95 6.26
N LEU A 2 -3.55 -1.49 5.10
CA LEU A 2 -2.15 -1.91 4.87
C LEU A 2 -1.28 -0.67 4.71
N SER A 3 -1.01 0.05 5.80
CA SER A 3 -0.04 1.14 5.80
C SER A 3 1.36 0.58 6.06
N PHE A 4 2.35 1.09 5.32
CA PHE A 4 3.76 0.83 5.62
C PHE A 4 4.19 1.40 6.97
N GLU A 5 3.36 2.27 7.57
CA GLU A 5 3.66 3.00 8.80
C GLU A 5 3.27 2.25 10.08
N ASN A 6 2.67 1.07 9.95
CA ASN A 6 2.27 0.23 11.07
C ASN A 6 3.02 -1.10 11.03
N ARG A 7 3.29 -1.69 12.21
CA ARG A 7 3.76 -3.08 12.26
C ARG A 7 2.72 -3.96 11.58
N LEU A 8 3.14 -4.59 10.49
CA LEU A 8 2.34 -5.60 9.84
C LEU A 8 2.23 -6.81 10.77
N ILE A 9 1.00 -7.24 11.03
CA ILE A 9 0.75 -8.57 11.61
C ILE A 9 1.39 -9.64 10.70
N THR A 10 1.57 -10.86 11.15
CA THR A 10 2.07 -11.93 10.27
C THR A 10 0.99 -12.41 9.30
N TYR A 11 1.36 -13.16 8.27
CA TYR A 11 0.37 -13.76 7.36
C TYR A 11 -0.57 -14.71 8.11
N TYR A 12 -0.02 -15.55 9.01
CA TYR A 12 -0.79 -16.52 9.78
C TYR A 12 -1.75 -15.87 10.78
N GLU A 13 -1.30 -14.84 11.50
CA GLU A 13 -2.17 -14.07 12.40
C GLU A 13 -3.31 -13.39 11.64
N TRP A 14 -3.06 -12.87 10.44
CA TRP A 14 -4.11 -12.29 9.60
C TRP A 14 -5.11 -13.36 9.09
N LEU A 15 -4.60 -14.53 8.70
CA LEU A 15 -5.43 -15.59 8.10
C LEU A 15 -6.34 -16.25 9.14
N TRP A 16 -5.78 -16.62 10.30
CA TRP A 16 -6.48 -17.38 11.33
C TRP A 16 -7.04 -16.53 12.47
N GLY A 17 -6.55 -15.29 12.62
CA GLY A 17 -6.84 -14.45 13.78
C GLY A 17 -5.90 -14.77 14.94
N SER A 18 -6.01 -14.02 16.04
CA SER A 18 -5.25 -14.33 17.25
C SER A 18 -5.78 -15.62 17.88
N ALA A 19 -4.91 -16.60 18.14
CA ALA A 19 -5.28 -17.97 18.55
C ALA A 19 -6.09 -18.09 19.86
N TYR A 20 -6.31 -16.98 20.59
CA TYR A 20 -6.80 -17.01 21.96
C TYR A 20 -8.28 -16.64 22.17
N ASN A 21 -9.00 -16.03 21.21
CA ASN A 21 -10.38 -15.54 21.46
C ASN A 21 -11.35 -15.82 20.28
N TRP A 22 -11.84 -17.05 20.13
CA TRP A 22 -12.88 -17.40 19.14
C TRP A 22 -14.26 -16.75 19.44
N GLN A 23 -14.46 -16.30 20.69
CA GLN A 23 -15.70 -15.68 21.17
C GLN A 23 -15.85 -14.19 20.80
N GLN A 24 -14.80 -13.57 20.24
CA GLN A 24 -14.75 -12.16 19.87
C GLN A 24 -14.73 -12.05 18.34
N PRO A 25 -15.88 -11.75 17.69
CA PRO A 25 -15.98 -11.67 16.23
C PRO A 25 -15.03 -10.64 15.60
N ASP A 26 -14.66 -9.61 16.35
CA ASP A 26 -13.68 -8.58 15.99
C ASP A 26 -12.24 -9.12 15.84
N LYS A 27 -11.95 -10.31 16.36
CA LYS A 27 -10.62 -10.96 16.29
C LYS A 27 -10.54 -12.13 15.33
N TRP A 28 -11.61 -12.39 14.57
CA TRP A 28 -11.61 -13.46 13.57
C TRP A 28 -10.67 -13.13 12.40
N GLY A 29 -9.89 -14.12 11.99
CA GLY A 29 -9.04 -14.01 10.80
C GLY A 29 -9.83 -14.04 9.49
N PHE A 30 -9.15 -13.69 8.40
CA PHE A 30 -9.73 -13.68 7.06
C PHE A 30 -10.35 -15.02 6.65
N ALA A 31 -9.81 -16.16 7.10
CA ALA A 31 -10.33 -17.48 6.75
C ALA A 31 -11.79 -17.70 7.19
N ILE A 32 -12.15 -17.25 8.40
CA ILE A 32 -13.53 -17.35 8.89
C ILE A 32 -14.45 -16.42 8.09
N GLY A 33 -13.99 -15.18 7.84
CA GLY A 33 -14.70 -14.24 6.98
C GLY A 33 -14.94 -14.80 5.57
N ALA A 34 -13.93 -15.45 4.98
CA ALA A 34 -14.05 -16.09 3.67
C ALA A 34 -15.10 -17.21 3.67
N VAL A 35 -15.16 -18.05 4.71
CA VAL A 35 -16.20 -19.09 4.83
C VAL A 35 -17.59 -18.47 4.91
N ILE A 36 -17.75 -17.39 5.69
CA ILE A 36 -19.02 -16.66 5.81
C ILE A 36 -19.42 -16.07 4.45
N ILE A 37 -18.49 -15.45 3.72
CA ILE A 37 -18.74 -14.89 2.39
C ILE A 37 -19.15 -16.00 1.41
N ILE A 38 -18.43 -17.11 1.38
CA ILE A 38 -18.75 -18.26 0.51
C ILE A 38 -20.15 -18.80 0.82
N PHE A 39 -20.48 -18.97 2.11
CA PHE A 39 -21.79 -19.45 2.54
C PHE A 39 -22.91 -18.44 2.21
N ALA A 40 -22.68 -17.16 2.47
CA ALA A 40 -23.61 -16.09 2.13
C ALA A 40 -23.87 -16.04 0.62
N LEU A 41 -22.83 -16.12 -0.21
CA LEU A 41 -22.98 -16.14 -1.67
C LEU A 41 -23.66 -17.42 -2.17
N ALA A 42 -23.35 -18.58 -1.58
CA ALA A 42 -24.00 -19.84 -1.93
C ALA A 42 -25.51 -19.83 -1.63
N LEU A 43 -25.98 -18.99 -0.70
CA LEU A 43 -27.40 -18.78 -0.43
C LEU A 43 -28.00 -17.65 -1.26
N LEU A 44 -27.34 -16.49 -1.27
CA LEU A 44 -27.85 -15.26 -1.90
C LEU A 44 -27.89 -15.36 -3.41
N VAL A 45 -26.90 -15.96 -4.07
CA VAL A 45 -26.85 -16.07 -5.53
C VAL A 45 -28.01 -16.92 -6.07
N PRO A 46 -28.25 -18.15 -5.56
CA PRO A 46 -29.42 -18.94 -5.96
C PRO A 46 -30.75 -18.29 -5.55
N PHE A 47 -30.83 -17.69 -4.36
CA PHE A 47 -32.04 -17.03 -3.90
C PHE A 47 -32.40 -15.82 -4.78
N PHE A 48 -31.42 -14.98 -5.11
CA PHE A 48 -31.59 -13.85 -6.02
C PHE A 48 -32.10 -14.30 -7.39
N TRP A 49 -31.50 -15.36 -7.95
CA TRP A 49 -31.97 -15.91 -9.22
C TRP A 49 -33.35 -16.53 -9.13
N PHE A 50 -33.67 -17.22 -8.03
CA PHE A 50 -35.01 -17.76 -7.76
C PHE A 50 -36.07 -16.67 -7.78
N VAL A 51 -35.82 -15.53 -7.12
CA VAL A 51 -36.73 -14.39 -7.10
C VAL A 51 -36.96 -13.85 -8.52
N ILE A 52 -35.90 -13.64 -9.30
CA ILE A 52 -36.01 -13.16 -10.68
C ILE A 52 -36.76 -14.15 -11.58
N ALA A 53 -36.39 -15.44 -11.51
CA ALA A 53 -37.01 -16.48 -12.32
C ALA A 53 -38.48 -16.69 -11.95
N SER A 54 -38.85 -16.51 -10.68
CA SER A 54 -40.23 -16.66 -10.20
C SER A 54 -41.19 -15.68 -10.87
N PHE A 55 -40.74 -14.45 -11.19
CA PHE A 55 -41.57 -13.46 -11.88
C PHE A 55 -41.92 -13.84 -13.32
N SER A 56 -41.04 -14.57 -14.00
CA SER A 56 -41.21 -14.91 -15.42
C SER A 56 -41.78 -16.30 -15.66
N ARG A 57 -41.45 -17.28 -14.79
CA ARG A 57 -41.75 -18.71 -14.98
C ARG A 57 -42.71 -19.28 -13.92
N GLY A 58 -42.98 -18.52 -12.87
CA GLY A 58 -43.70 -18.99 -11.69
C GLY A 58 -42.76 -19.64 -10.64
N PRO A 59 -43.17 -19.68 -9.36
CA PRO A 59 -42.28 -20.11 -8.27
C PRO A 59 -41.82 -21.57 -8.35
N SER A 60 -42.67 -22.49 -8.80
CA SER A 60 -42.33 -23.92 -8.87
C SER A 60 -41.27 -24.22 -9.93
N GLU A 61 -41.43 -23.66 -11.13
CA GLU A 61 -40.46 -23.81 -12.23
C GLU A 61 -39.15 -23.12 -11.91
N ALA A 62 -39.20 -21.94 -11.28
CA ALA A 62 -38.01 -21.25 -10.80
C ALA A 62 -37.22 -22.09 -9.79
N PHE A 63 -37.91 -22.76 -8.86
CA PHE A 63 -37.27 -23.66 -7.90
C PHE A 63 -36.61 -24.87 -8.58
N TYR A 64 -37.29 -25.50 -9.54
CA TYR A 64 -36.74 -26.63 -10.29
C TYR A 64 -35.48 -26.22 -11.08
N LEU A 65 -35.52 -25.06 -11.74
CA LEU A 65 -34.38 -24.53 -12.50
C LEU A 65 -33.17 -24.26 -11.60
N VAL A 66 -33.39 -23.63 -10.44
CA VAL A 66 -32.31 -23.32 -9.49
C VAL A 66 -31.73 -24.59 -8.87
N SER A 67 -32.57 -25.49 -8.38
CA SER A 67 -32.12 -26.75 -7.77
C SER A 67 -31.37 -27.65 -8.77
N ARG A 68 -31.85 -27.76 -10.01
CA ARG A 68 -31.15 -28.46 -11.09
C ARG A 68 -29.79 -27.83 -11.39
N SER A 69 -29.72 -26.51 -11.45
CA SER A 69 -28.46 -25.79 -11.70
C SER A 69 -27.43 -26.05 -10.60
N ILE A 70 -27.84 -26.09 -9.32
CA ILE A 70 -26.95 -26.46 -8.21
C ILE A 70 -26.46 -27.90 -8.31
N LEU A 71 -27.37 -28.87 -8.49
CA LEU A 71 -27.01 -30.30 -8.53
C LEU A 71 -26.06 -30.61 -9.69
N SER A 72 -26.28 -29.95 -10.82
CA SER A 72 -25.52 -30.17 -12.05
C SER A 72 -24.04 -29.76 -11.96
N VAL A 73 -23.66 -28.92 -10.99
CA VAL A 73 -22.26 -28.63 -10.66
C VAL A 73 -21.52 -29.93 -10.33
N PHE A 74 -22.11 -30.76 -9.47
CA PHE A 74 -21.49 -31.96 -8.93
C PHE A 74 -21.66 -33.17 -9.85
N THR A 75 -22.80 -33.27 -10.54
CA THR A 75 -23.14 -34.45 -11.34
C THR A 75 -22.62 -34.38 -12.78
N GLU A 76 -22.63 -33.20 -13.40
CA GLU A 76 -22.32 -33.04 -14.83
C GLU A 76 -21.03 -32.26 -15.04
N ASP A 77 -20.90 -31.08 -14.42
CA ASP A 77 -19.91 -30.06 -14.80
C ASP A 77 -18.52 -30.26 -14.18
N ALA A 78 -18.42 -30.66 -12.91
CA ALA A 78 -17.15 -31.00 -12.28
C ALA A 78 -16.45 -32.22 -12.94
N PRO A 79 -17.10 -33.38 -13.16
CA PRO A 79 -16.39 -34.60 -13.59
C PRO A 79 -15.89 -34.60 -15.03
N GLY A 80 -16.40 -33.74 -15.91
CA GLY A 80 -15.93 -33.66 -17.30
C GLY A 80 -15.37 -32.30 -17.69
N PHE A 81 -14.97 -31.49 -16.71
CA PHE A 81 -14.22 -30.26 -16.94
C PHE A 81 -12.95 -30.57 -17.74
N SER A 82 -12.69 -29.82 -18.82
CA SER A 82 -11.50 -30.01 -19.63
C SER A 82 -10.69 -28.72 -19.72
N LEU A 83 -9.51 -28.73 -19.12
CA LEU A 83 -8.55 -27.62 -19.19
C LEU A 83 -8.21 -27.24 -20.65
N ARG A 84 -8.14 -28.22 -21.56
CA ARG A 84 -7.84 -28.00 -22.99
C ARG A 84 -8.92 -27.16 -23.67
N ARG A 85 -10.22 -27.43 -23.40
CA ARG A 85 -11.33 -26.65 -23.95
C ARG A 85 -11.34 -25.23 -23.40
N THR A 86 -11.15 -25.09 -22.09
CA THR A 86 -11.09 -23.78 -21.42
C THR A 86 -9.96 -22.91 -21.98
N LEU A 87 -8.75 -23.48 -22.20
CA LEU A 87 -7.63 -22.75 -22.81
C LEU A 87 -7.88 -22.39 -24.28
N ALA A 88 -8.61 -23.20 -25.04
CA ALA A 88 -9.00 -22.86 -26.40
C ALA A 88 -9.94 -21.64 -26.44
N ILE A 89 -10.91 -21.57 -25.52
CA ILE A 89 -11.81 -20.41 -25.36
C ILE A 89 -11.02 -19.18 -24.89
N ALA A 90 -10.09 -19.36 -23.95
CA ALA A 90 -9.22 -18.27 -23.49
C ALA A 90 -8.39 -17.68 -24.64
N LYS A 91 -7.81 -18.53 -25.50
CA LYS A 91 -7.07 -18.09 -26.68
C LYS A 91 -7.95 -17.31 -27.67
N LEU A 92 -9.18 -17.76 -27.91
CA LEU A 92 -10.13 -17.04 -28.77
C LEU A 92 -10.47 -15.67 -28.18
N SER A 93 -10.76 -15.63 -26.88
CA SER A 93 -11.09 -14.39 -26.14
C SER A 93 -9.94 -13.39 -26.18
N LEU A 94 -8.69 -13.87 -26.07
CA LEU A 94 -7.48 -13.06 -26.21
C LEU A 94 -7.39 -12.44 -27.62
N GLN A 95 -7.62 -13.23 -28.67
CA GLN A 95 -7.58 -12.76 -30.05
C GLN A 95 -8.68 -11.73 -30.34
N GLU A 96 -9.87 -11.94 -29.80
CA GLU A 96 -10.99 -10.99 -29.88
C GLU A 96 -10.65 -9.67 -29.18
N ALA A 97 -10.07 -9.72 -27.98
CA ALA A 97 -9.67 -8.53 -27.24
C ALA A 97 -8.64 -7.69 -28.02
N VAL A 98 -7.59 -8.32 -28.57
CA VAL A 98 -6.57 -7.61 -29.37
C VAL A 98 -7.19 -6.90 -30.58
N ARG A 99 -8.16 -7.53 -31.26
CA ARG A 99 -8.83 -6.94 -32.43
C ARG A 99 -9.72 -5.74 -32.07
N ASN A 100 -10.22 -5.65 -30.84
CA ASN A 100 -11.13 -4.60 -30.39
C ASN A 100 -10.43 -3.29 -29.99
N ARG A 101 -9.27 -2.99 -30.61
CA ARG A 101 -8.48 -1.77 -30.38
C ARG A 101 -8.07 -1.55 -28.90
N VAL A 102 -7.91 -2.62 -28.14
CA VAL A 102 -7.45 -2.58 -26.74
C VAL A 102 -6.07 -1.92 -26.59
N LEU A 103 -5.24 -2.02 -27.63
CA LEU A 103 -3.95 -1.34 -27.72
C LEU A 103 -4.06 0.20 -27.70
N ILE A 104 -5.25 0.79 -27.91
CA ILE A 104 -5.47 2.23 -27.74
C ILE A 104 -5.20 2.64 -26.29
N ALA A 105 -5.54 1.84 -25.28
CA ALA A 105 -5.21 2.18 -23.90
C ALA A 105 -3.70 2.21 -23.66
N PHE A 106 -2.95 1.32 -24.31
CA PHE A 106 -1.49 1.38 -24.29
C PHE A 106 -0.97 2.65 -24.96
N GLY A 107 -1.53 3.05 -26.11
CA GLY A 107 -1.21 4.32 -26.76
C GLY A 107 -1.54 5.54 -25.88
N LEU A 108 -2.72 5.55 -25.24
CA LEU A 108 -3.14 6.58 -24.29
C LEU A 108 -2.17 6.66 -23.11
N PHE A 109 -1.76 5.52 -22.55
CA PHE A 109 -0.78 5.45 -21.49
C PHE A 109 0.56 6.09 -21.89
N LEU A 110 1.07 5.81 -23.09
CA LEU A 110 2.28 6.45 -23.60
C LEU A 110 2.14 7.97 -23.70
N VAL A 111 0.99 8.45 -24.20
CA VAL A 111 0.71 9.89 -24.29
C VAL A 111 0.68 10.52 -22.90
N VAL A 112 0.02 9.88 -21.92
CA VAL A 112 -0.02 10.37 -20.54
C VAL A 112 1.38 10.43 -19.94
N LEU A 113 2.23 9.42 -20.15
CA LEU A 113 3.62 9.46 -19.67
C LEU A 113 4.45 10.56 -20.34
N LEU A 114 4.31 10.76 -21.66
CA LEU A 114 5.01 11.83 -22.37
C LEU A 114 4.62 13.21 -21.84
N VAL A 115 3.32 13.44 -21.63
CA VAL A 115 2.82 14.68 -21.06
C VAL A 115 3.31 14.84 -19.62
N ALA A 116 3.23 13.78 -18.81
CA ALA A 116 3.70 13.82 -17.42
C ALA A 116 5.18 14.17 -17.31
N GLY A 117 6.03 13.66 -18.21
CA GLY A 117 7.45 14.02 -18.26
C GLY A 117 7.71 15.52 -18.44
N LEU A 118 6.74 16.29 -18.96
CA LEU A 118 6.83 17.75 -19.07
C LEU A 118 6.40 18.50 -17.79
N PHE A 119 5.58 17.87 -16.95
CA PHE A 119 4.94 18.52 -15.78
C PHE A 119 5.43 18.00 -14.43
N LEU A 120 6.15 16.87 -14.38
CA LEU A 120 6.70 16.35 -13.13
C LEU A 120 7.79 17.30 -12.61
N ASP A 121 7.55 17.84 -11.41
CA ASP A 121 8.42 18.85 -10.82
C ASP A 121 9.70 18.23 -10.27
N VAL A 122 10.80 18.48 -10.99
CA VAL A 122 12.15 18.09 -10.60
C VAL A 122 12.69 18.87 -9.39
N LYS A 123 12.04 19.97 -8.97
CA LYS A 123 12.43 20.75 -7.79
C LYS A 123 11.86 20.20 -6.48
N ASN A 124 11.00 19.18 -6.55
CA ASN A 124 10.43 18.55 -5.37
C ASN A 124 11.55 17.98 -4.49
N SER A 125 11.39 18.03 -3.17
CA SER A 125 12.34 17.42 -2.22
C SER A 125 12.45 15.90 -2.39
N ASN A 126 11.46 15.24 -2.99
CA ASN A 126 11.45 13.81 -3.25
C ASN A 126 10.94 13.49 -4.67
N PRO A 127 11.76 13.72 -5.73
CA PRO A 127 11.33 13.54 -7.10
C PRO A 127 10.99 12.07 -7.41
N ALA A 128 11.75 11.10 -6.88
CA ALA A 128 11.50 9.68 -7.08
C ALA A 128 10.10 9.25 -6.60
N ARG A 129 9.65 9.73 -5.43
CA ARG A 129 8.31 9.45 -4.90
C ARG A 129 7.23 9.92 -5.86
N LEU A 130 7.37 11.13 -6.39
CA LEU A 130 6.41 11.71 -7.34
C LEU A 130 6.32 10.88 -8.62
N TYR A 131 7.45 10.54 -9.25
CA TYR A 131 7.50 9.72 -10.46
C TYR A 131 6.90 8.33 -10.22
N LEU A 132 7.27 7.66 -9.11
CA LEU A 132 6.81 6.31 -8.78
C LEU A 132 5.31 6.28 -8.51
N SER A 133 4.79 7.16 -7.65
CA SER A 133 3.36 7.26 -7.37
C SER A 133 2.58 7.55 -8.65
N PHE A 134 2.99 8.53 -9.44
CA PHE A 134 2.29 8.90 -10.67
C PHE A 134 2.19 7.73 -11.66
N VAL A 135 3.31 7.08 -11.96
CA VAL A 135 3.38 6.02 -12.98
C VAL A 135 2.62 4.76 -12.55
N ILE A 136 2.77 4.34 -11.29
CA ILE A 136 2.07 3.17 -10.75
C ILE A 136 0.55 3.43 -10.69
N SER A 137 0.12 4.59 -10.16
CA SER A 137 -1.31 4.92 -10.08
C SER A 137 -1.96 5.11 -11.45
N THR A 138 -1.28 5.77 -12.40
CA THR A 138 -1.77 5.93 -13.77
C THR A 138 -1.92 4.59 -14.46
N THR A 139 -0.95 3.70 -14.30
CA THR A 139 -1.02 2.33 -14.83
C THR A 139 -2.22 1.59 -14.26
N ASN A 140 -2.42 1.67 -12.94
CA ASN A 140 -3.53 1.03 -12.27
C ASN A 140 -4.88 1.52 -12.82
N TYR A 141 -5.14 2.82 -12.81
CA TYR A 141 -6.43 3.36 -13.25
C TYR A 141 -6.75 3.05 -14.71
N LEU A 142 -5.77 3.17 -15.62
CA LEU A 142 -5.98 2.86 -17.04
C LEU A 142 -6.23 1.37 -17.28
N LEU A 143 -5.52 0.50 -16.56
CA LEU A 143 -5.72 -0.94 -16.67
C LEU A 143 -7.09 -1.35 -16.13
N LEU A 144 -7.50 -0.84 -14.95
CA LEU A 144 -8.82 -1.12 -14.38
C LEU A 144 -9.92 -0.63 -15.31
N LEU A 145 -9.83 0.60 -15.83
CA LEU A 145 -10.80 1.14 -16.78
C LEU A 145 -10.96 0.24 -18.01
N MET A 146 -9.85 -0.13 -18.67
CA MET A 146 -9.87 -1.02 -19.83
C MET A 146 -10.47 -2.40 -19.49
N THR A 147 -10.11 -2.93 -18.32
CA THR A 147 -10.57 -4.25 -17.86
C THR A 147 -12.07 -4.27 -17.63
N VAL A 148 -12.64 -3.21 -17.05
CA VAL A 148 -14.09 -3.06 -16.92
C VAL A 148 -14.75 -3.16 -18.30
N PHE A 149 -14.30 -2.38 -19.29
CA PHE A 149 -14.90 -2.41 -20.62
C PHE A 149 -14.78 -3.78 -21.30
N LEU A 150 -13.62 -4.44 -21.23
CA LEU A 150 -13.44 -5.72 -21.90
C LEU A 150 -14.26 -6.85 -21.28
N SER A 151 -14.24 -6.94 -19.96
CA SER A 151 -14.92 -8.02 -19.24
C SER A 151 -16.45 -7.89 -19.31
N THR A 152 -16.99 -6.68 -19.19
CA THR A 152 -18.44 -6.43 -19.11
C THR A 152 -19.17 -6.64 -20.44
N PHE A 153 -18.54 -6.28 -21.56
CA PHE A 153 -19.15 -6.42 -22.89
C PHE A 153 -18.90 -7.78 -23.55
N SER A 154 -18.04 -8.62 -22.96
CA SER A 154 -17.66 -9.93 -23.48
C SER A 154 -18.84 -10.80 -23.92
N ILE A 155 -19.60 -11.33 -22.95
CA ILE A 155 -20.68 -12.28 -23.20
C ILE A 155 -21.91 -11.59 -23.84
N PRO A 156 -22.30 -10.36 -23.43
CA PRO A 156 -23.39 -9.65 -24.07
C PRO A 156 -23.18 -9.41 -25.56
N ASN A 157 -21.95 -9.12 -25.99
CA ASN A 157 -21.63 -8.98 -27.41
C ASN A 157 -21.72 -10.32 -28.15
N ASP A 158 -21.32 -11.42 -27.53
CA ASP A 158 -21.48 -12.75 -28.13
C ASP A 158 -22.95 -13.11 -28.36
N ILE A 159 -23.80 -12.76 -27.40
CA ILE A 159 -25.26 -12.96 -27.50
C ILE A 159 -25.82 -12.07 -28.62
N LYS A 160 -25.48 -10.77 -28.61
CA LYS A 160 -25.95 -9.81 -29.61
C LYS A 160 -25.55 -10.20 -31.04
N ASN A 161 -24.32 -10.69 -31.21
CA ASN A 161 -23.79 -11.11 -32.51
C ASN A 161 -24.13 -12.56 -32.88
N ARG A 162 -24.93 -13.25 -32.06
CA ARG A 162 -25.32 -14.66 -32.21
C ARG A 162 -24.15 -15.65 -32.28
N THR A 163 -22.95 -15.27 -31.88
CA THR A 163 -21.78 -16.17 -31.85
C THR A 163 -21.93 -17.22 -30.75
N ILE A 164 -22.54 -16.86 -29.61
CA ILE A 164 -22.72 -17.77 -28.47
C ILE A 164 -23.52 -19.02 -28.85
N TYR A 165 -24.53 -18.91 -29.71
CA TYR A 165 -25.36 -20.04 -30.14
C TYR A 165 -24.56 -21.10 -30.91
N THR A 166 -23.50 -20.68 -31.62
CA THR A 166 -22.59 -21.62 -32.32
C THR A 166 -21.59 -22.30 -31.37
N VAL A 167 -21.36 -21.71 -30.20
CA VAL A 167 -20.48 -22.26 -29.17
C VAL A 167 -21.25 -23.24 -28.30
N VAL A 168 -22.49 -22.91 -27.91
CA VAL A 168 -23.36 -23.75 -27.06
C VAL A 168 -23.78 -25.05 -27.76
N THR A 169 -23.80 -25.11 -29.10
CA THR A 169 -24.03 -26.37 -29.85
C THR A 169 -22.87 -27.35 -29.77
N LYS A 170 -21.67 -26.90 -29.35
CA LYS A 170 -20.53 -27.78 -29.08
C LYS A 170 -20.60 -28.25 -27.62
N PRO A 171 -19.99 -29.40 -27.26
CA PRO A 171 -19.98 -29.90 -25.89
C PRO A 171 -19.03 -29.07 -24.99
N VAL A 172 -19.35 -27.79 -24.84
CA VAL A 172 -18.62 -26.79 -24.04
C VAL A 172 -19.51 -26.39 -22.87
N ARG A 173 -18.96 -26.47 -21.67
CA ARG A 173 -19.72 -26.22 -20.43
C ARG A 173 -19.72 -24.75 -20.07
N ALA A 174 -20.73 -24.32 -19.30
CA ALA A 174 -20.81 -22.95 -18.79
C ALA A 174 -19.57 -22.55 -17.98
N SER A 175 -19.02 -23.48 -17.18
CA SER A 175 -17.82 -23.24 -16.36
C SER A 175 -16.58 -23.01 -17.23
N GLU A 176 -16.46 -23.75 -18.33
CA GLU A 176 -15.37 -23.61 -19.30
C GLU A 176 -15.48 -22.30 -20.09
N MET A 177 -16.71 -21.85 -20.40
CA MET A 177 -16.93 -20.55 -21.05
C MET A 177 -16.53 -19.39 -20.13
N VAL A 178 -17.01 -19.37 -18.88
CA VAL A 178 -16.71 -18.30 -17.91
C VAL A 178 -15.22 -18.26 -17.58
N LEU A 179 -14.61 -19.40 -17.21
CA LEU A 179 -13.18 -19.48 -16.93
C LEU A 179 -12.32 -19.15 -18.16
N GLY A 180 -12.74 -19.59 -19.34
CA GLY A 180 -12.07 -19.26 -20.60
C GLY A 180 -12.05 -17.76 -20.85
N ARG A 181 -13.19 -17.07 -20.69
CA ARG A 181 -13.28 -15.61 -20.80
C ARG A 181 -12.39 -14.91 -19.78
N ILE A 182 -12.44 -15.30 -18.51
CA ILE A 182 -11.61 -14.74 -17.43
C ILE A 182 -10.11 -14.91 -17.76
N MET A 183 -9.66 -16.12 -18.09
CA MET A 183 -8.25 -16.37 -18.44
C MET A 183 -7.80 -15.63 -19.71
N GLY A 184 -8.70 -15.49 -20.70
CA GLY A 184 -8.41 -14.73 -21.91
C GLY A 184 -8.18 -13.24 -21.63
N PHE A 185 -9.04 -12.63 -20.81
CA PHE A 185 -8.88 -11.24 -20.38
C PHE A 185 -7.71 -11.03 -19.44
N MET A 186 -7.44 -11.97 -18.53
CA MET A 186 -6.18 -12.00 -17.77
C MET A 186 -4.97 -12.06 -18.69
N GLY A 187 -5.01 -12.85 -19.76
CA GLY A 187 -3.89 -12.97 -20.71
C GLY A 187 -3.56 -11.65 -21.41
N ILE A 188 -4.57 -10.94 -21.94
CA ILE A 188 -4.34 -9.62 -22.58
C ILE A 188 -3.92 -8.58 -21.54
N GLY A 189 -4.56 -8.60 -20.37
CA GLY A 189 -4.23 -7.70 -19.27
C GLY A 189 -2.79 -7.90 -18.78
N SER A 190 -2.32 -9.15 -18.65
CA SER A 190 -0.93 -9.47 -18.35
C SER A 190 0.03 -8.93 -19.41
N LEU A 191 -0.27 -9.12 -20.70
CA LEU A 191 0.58 -8.62 -21.78
C LEU A 191 0.68 -7.09 -21.76
N MET A 192 -0.45 -6.41 -21.58
CA MET A 192 -0.49 -4.95 -21.46
C MET A 192 0.29 -4.47 -20.23
N LEU A 193 0.05 -5.09 -19.08
CA LEU A 193 0.67 -4.72 -17.83
C LEU A 193 2.19 -4.94 -17.85
N LEU A 194 2.67 -6.00 -18.48
CA LEU A 194 4.10 -6.23 -18.72
C LEU A 194 4.71 -5.13 -19.61
N ALA A 195 4.02 -4.75 -20.70
CA ALA A 195 4.48 -3.66 -21.56
C ALA A 195 4.49 -2.31 -20.82
N MET A 196 3.44 -2.01 -20.05
CA MET A 196 3.36 -0.80 -19.23
C MET A 196 4.43 -0.80 -18.14
N CYS A 197 4.72 -1.94 -17.51
CA CYS A 197 5.79 -2.11 -16.52
C CYS A 197 7.16 -1.80 -17.12
N ALA A 198 7.47 -2.38 -18.29
CA ALA A 198 8.74 -2.17 -18.96
C ALA A 198 8.94 -0.70 -19.36
N VAL A 199 7.93 -0.06 -19.96
CA VAL A 199 7.99 1.36 -20.35
C VAL A 199 8.10 2.25 -19.11
N SER A 200 7.34 1.96 -18.06
CA SER A 200 7.37 2.69 -16.80
C SER A 200 8.74 2.66 -16.15
N TYR A 201 9.36 1.47 -16.11
CA TYR A 201 10.70 1.30 -15.58
C TYR A 201 11.72 2.15 -16.34
N VAL A 202 11.67 2.10 -17.68
CA VAL A 202 12.54 2.93 -18.54
C VAL A 202 12.28 4.43 -18.33
N PHE A 203 11.02 4.84 -18.20
CA PHE A 203 10.63 6.22 -17.94
C PHE A 203 11.18 6.73 -16.61
N ILE A 204 11.06 5.95 -15.53
CA ILE A 204 11.58 6.29 -14.19
C ILE A 204 13.11 6.39 -14.22
N LEU A 205 13.80 5.38 -14.77
CA LEU A 205 15.25 5.39 -14.85
C LEU A 205 15.76 6.62 -15.63
N ARG A 206 15.18 6.90 -16.81
CA ARG A 206 15.59 8.05 -17.61
C ARG A 206 15.20 9.39 -16.98
N GLY A 207 14.08 9.45 -16.26
CA GLY A 207 13.63 10.66 -15.59
C GLY A 207 14.48 11.05 -14.37
N LEU A 208 15.05 10.06 -13.67
CA LEU A 208 15.84 10.28 -12.46
C LEU A 208 17.36 10.29 -12.69
N THR A 209 17.84 9.74 -13.80
CA THR A 209 19.28 9.73 -14.10
C THR A 209 19.76 11.12 -14.50
N HIS A 210 20.71 11.66 -13.74
CA HIS A 210 21.38 12.92 -14.03
C HIS A 210 22.81 12.88 -13.47
N SER A 211 23.64 13.84 -13.89
CA SER A 211 25.03 13.95 -13.45
C SER A 211 25.35 15.37 -13.01
N HIS A 212 26.26 15.46 -12.05
CA HIS A 212 26.86 16.72 -11.63
C HIS A 212 28.36 16.68 -11.94
N GLU A 213 28.96 17.86 -12.05
CA GLU A 213 30.40 18.02 -12.05
C GLU A 213 30.84 18.66 -10.73
N VAL A 214 32.08 18.39 -10.31
CA VAL A 214 32.63 18.99 -9.10
C VAL A 214 33.18 20.38 -9.44
N VAL A 215 32.75 21.40 -8.71
CA VAL A 215 33.27 22.76 -8.88
C VAL A 215 34.59 22.86 -8.14
N THR A 216 35.71 22.69 -8.85
CA THR A 216 37.06 22.66 -8.25
C THR A 216 37.43 23.92 -7.47
N ASP A 217 36.85 25.06 -7.85
CA ASP A 217 37.15 26.36 -7.24
C ASP A 217 36.36 26.63 -5.95
N SER A 218 35.40 25.75 -5.60
CA SER A 218 34.55 25.89 -4.41
C SER A 218 35.16 25.32 -3.13
N PHE A 219 36.30 24.61 -3.22
CA PHE A 219 36.87 23.92 -2.06
C PHE A 219 37.47 24.89 -1.03
N GLN A 220 37.02 24.78 0.21
CA GLN A 220 37.50 25.53 1.36
C GLN A 220 37.90 24.56 2.49
N ALA A 221 38.97 24.88 3.23
CA ALA A 221 39.36 24.10 4.40
C ALA A 221 38.30 24.25 5.52
N VAL A 222 37.89 23.14 6.12
CA VAL A 222 36.95 23.16 7.26
C VAL A 222 37.68 23.72 8.47
N VAL A 223 37.06 24.67 9.17
CA VAL A 223 37.63 25.33 10.34
C VAL A 223 37.06 24.69 11.61
N ASP A 224 37.91 24.38 12.58
CA ASP A 224 37.53 23.81 13.86
C ASP A 224 36.86 24.85 14.80
N GLU A 225 36.27 24.43 15.93
CA GLU A 225 35.56 25.32 16.88
C GLU A 225 36.42 26.49 17.41
N THR A 226 37.74 26.39 17.28
CA THR A 226 38.74 27.39 17.69
C THR A 226 39.19 28.34 16.57
N GLY A 227 38.69 28.17 15.34
CA GLY A 227 39.11 28.98 14.20
C GLY A 227 40.34 28.44 13.44
N ALA A 228 40.87 27.27 13.80
CA ALA A 228 42.01 26.65 13.14
C ALA A 228 41.59 25.81 11.91
N PRO A 229 42.28 25.89 10.76
CA PRO A 229 41.98 25.06 9.61
C PRO A 229 42.32 23.60 9.89
N THR A 230 41.34 22.72 9.74
CA THR A 230 41.51 21.26 9.75
C THR A 230 42.02 20.78 8.39
N THR A 231 42.42 19.51 8.31
CA THR A 231 42.81 18.83 7.06
C THR A 231 41.62 18.44 6.18
N MET A 232 40.38 18.69 6.64
CA MET A 232 39.17 18.44 5.86
C MET A 232 38.91 19.58 4.87
N GLU A 233 38.42 19.24 3.69
CA GLU A 233 38.03 20.20 2.65
C GLU A 233 36.54 20.04 2.33
N LYS A 234 35.84 21.17 2.14
CA LYS A 234 34.45 21.25 1.73
C LYS A 234 34.34 21.95 0.38
N GLY A 235 33.67 21.34 -0.59
CA GLY A 235 33.36 21.94 -1.88
C GLY A 235 31.92 21.66 -2.30
N GLU A 236 31.54 22.11 -3.49
CA GLU A 236 30.20 21.98 -4.03
C GLU A 236 30.21 21.39 -5.44
N THR A 237 29.09 20.78 -5.82
CA THR A 237 28.84 20.36 -7.19
C THR A 237 28.11 21.43 -8.00
N THR A 238 28.13 21.29 -9.33
CA THR A 238 27.34 22.15 -10.22
C THR A 238 25.85 22.08 -9.89
N ASN A 239 25.15 23.21 -9.94
CA ASN A 239 23.69 23.25 -9.80
C ASN A 239 23.00 22.77 -11.09
N ASN A 240 23.01 21.45 -11.31
CA ASN A 240 22.27 20.78 -12.37
C ASN A 240 20.94 20.30 -11.82
N TYR A 241 19.88 20.27 -12.64
CA TYR A 241 18.56 19.79 -12.19
C TYR A 241 18.05 20.44 -10.89
N HIS A 242 18.37 21.73 -10.69
CA HIS A 242 17.91 22.56 -9.56
C HIS A 242 18.37 22.15 -8.17
N HIS A 243 19.46 21.39 -8.05
CA HIS A 243 20.09 21.12 -6.77
C HIS A 243 21.61 20.94 -6.93
N GLN A 244 22.31 20.99 -5.80
CA GLN A 244 23.75 20.77 -5.71
C GLN A 244 24.06 19.98 -4.45
N HIS A 245 25.21 19.31 -4.43
CA HIS A 245 25.68 18.52 -3.30
C HIS A 245 26.93 19.18 -2.72
N GLU A 246 27.03 19.17 -1.39
CA GLU A 246 28.26 19.51 -0.67
C GLU A 246 29.16 18.27 -0.66
N ILE A 247 30.41 18.42 -1.06
CA ILE A 247 31.42 17.35 -1.02
C ILE A 247 32.35 17.63 0.16
N VAL A 248 32.48 16.66 1.05
CA VAL A 248 33.42 16.69 2.17
C VAL A 248 34.51 15.66 1.93
N ILE A 249 35.77 16.08 2.05
CA ILE A 249 36.94 15.19 2.00
C ILE A 249 37.47 15.04 3.42
N ASP A 250 37.54 13.80 3.88
CA ASP A 250 38.08 13.48 5.20
C ASP A 250 39.61 13.50 5.25
N GLU A 251 40.17 13.40 6.46
CA GLU A 251 41.61 13.39 6.70
C GLU A 251 42.34 12.20 6.03
N ASN A 252 41.59 11.14 5.68
CA ASN A 252 42.08 9.95 5.00
C ASN A 252 42.02 10.07 3.46
N GLY A 253 41.58 11.22 2.94
CA GLY A 253 41.43 11.49 1.51
C GLY A 253 40.17 10.88 0.88
N LYS A 254 39.25 10.34 1.67
CA LYS A 254 37.96 9.82 1.21
C LYS A 254 36.99 10.98 1.02
N ALA A 255 36.40 11.08 -0.17
CA ALA A 255 35.40 12.08 -0.49
C ALA A 255 33.98 11.50 -0.35
N THR A 256 33.09 12.27 0.26
CA THR A 256 31.67 11.93 0.38
C THR A 256 30.82 13.12 -0.07
N ALA A 257 29.75 12.84 -0.82
CA ALA A 257 28.76 13.85 -1.20
C ALA A 257 27.58 13.83 -0.23
N SER A 258 27.06 15.00 0.12
CA SER A 258 25.87 15.16 0.94
C SER A 258 24.64 14.57 0.27
N THR A 259 23.69 14.06 1.04
CA THR A 259 22.41 13.60 0.50
C THR A 259 21.48 14.78 0.30
N VAL A 260 21.04 15.03 -0.93
CA VAL A 260 20.09 16.09 -1.30
C VAL A 260 19.01 15.47 -2.18
N MET A 261 17.75 15.87 -1.99
CA MET A 261 16.59 15.31 -2.70
C MET A 261 16.54 13.76 -2.72
N GLY A 262 16.92 13.13 -1.60
CA GLY A 262 16.86 11.68 -1.43
C GLY A 262 17.95 10.87 -2.15
N HIS A 263 19.00 11.50 -2.68
CA HIS A 263 20.15 10.77 -3.24
C HIS A 263 21.50 11.43 -2.96
N THR A 264 22.55 10.65 -3.22
CA THR A 264 23.95 11.09 -3.18
C THR A 264 24.69 10.54 -4.41
N HIS A 265 25.89 11.04 -4.67
CA HIS A 265 26.78 10.55 -5.70
C HIS A 265 28.03 9.94 -5.08
N GLU A 266 28.45 8.78 -5.59
CA GLU A 266 29.75 8.23 -5.22
C GLU A 266 30.85 9.14 -5.78
N VAL A 267 31.76 9.59 -4.91
CA VAL A 267 32.86 10.48 -5.30
C VAL A 267 34.13 9.66 -5.42
N THR A 268 34.66 9.53 -6.63
CA THR A 268 35.96 8.89 -6.86
C THR A 268 37.04 9.97 -6.99
N VAL A 269 38.06 9.89 -6.15
CA VAL A 269 39.25 10.73 -6.23
C VAL A 269 40.32 9.97 -6.99
N THR A 270 40.80 10.53 -8.10
CA THR A 270 41.92 9.99 -8.88
C THR A 270 43.08 10.98 -8.91
N GLY A 271 44.30 10.51 -8.68
CA GLY A 271 45.50 11.36 -8.61
C GLY A 271 45.77 11.98 -7.23
N THR A 272 46.96 12.56 -7.05
CA THR A 272 47.42 13.22 -5.81
C THR A 272 48.00 14.61 -6.14
N GLY A 273 47.78 15.59 -5.26
CA GLY A 273 48.30 16.95 -5.45
C GLY A 273 47.58 17.74 -6.56
N LYS A 274 48.34 18.38 -7.46
CA LYS A 274 47.81 19.26 -8.52
C LYS A 274 47.04 18.55 -9.64
N ASP A 275 47.19 17.23 -9.77
CA ASP A 275 46.52 16.40 -10.79
C ASP A 275 45.28 15.67 -10.23
N ARG A 276 44.78 16.09 -9.06
CA ARG A 276 43.62 15.49 -8.41
C ARG A 276 42.35 15.75 -9.23
N LYS A 277 41.77 14.66 -9.74
CA LYS A 277 40.49 14.68 -10.46
C LYS A 277 39.41 13.99 -9.64
N LEU A 278 38.36 14.75 -9.31
CA LEU A 278 37.17 14.25 -8.65
C LEU A 278 36.10 13.94 -9.70
N THR A 279 35.63 12.70 -9.74
CA THR A 279 34.54 12.28 -10.63
C THR A 279 33.37 11.75 -9.82
N LEU A 280 32.16 12.12 -10.24
CA LEU A 280 30.92 11.68 -9.60
C LEU A 280 30.32 10.50 -10.37
N GLY A 281 29.89 9.48 -9.63
CA GLY A 281 29.14 8.34 -10.14
C GLY A 281 27.67 8.68 -10.44
N PRO A 282 26.86 7.70 -10.87
CA PRO A 282 25.42 7.87 -11.01
C PRO A 282 24.75 8.16 -9.65
N PRO A 283 23.54 8.74 -9.63
CA PRO A 283 22.84 9.04 -8.39
C PRO A 283 22.42 7.74 -7.68
N LEU A 284 22.75 7.64 -6.39
CA LEU A 284 22.49 6.49 -5.52
C LEU A 284 21.47 6.86 -4.46
N GLY A 285 20.53 5.95 -4.18
CA GLY A 285 19.58 6.08 -3.07
C GLY A 285 18.17 6.52 -3.44
N MET A 286 17.96 7.03 -4.66
CA MET A 286 16.63 7.41 -5.16
C MET A 286 15.68 6.22 -5.35
N LEU A 287 16.22 5.08 -5.80
CA LEU A 287 15.45 3.85 -6.06
C LEU A 287 15.91 2.76 -5.10
N GLN A 288 15.31 2.73 -3.91
CA GLN A 288 15.60 1.74 -2.87
C GLN A 288 14.36 0.94 -2.50
N ALA A 289 14.58 -0.23 -1.91
CA ALA A 289 13.53 -1.04 -1.30
C ALA A 289 13.96 -1.39 0.14
N LYS A 290 13.91 -0.39 1.03
CA LYS A 290 14.20 -0.55 2.45
C LYS A 290 13.26 -1.59 3.04
N ALA A 291 13.77 -2.54 3.83
CA ALA A 291 12.94 -3.51 4.53
C ALA A 291 12.89 -3.20 6.03
N PRO A 292 12.11 -2.18 6.47
CA PRO A 292 12.08 -1.76 7.86
C PRO A 292 11.45 -2.84 8.75
N ILE A 293 12.05 -3.08 9.90
CA ILE A 293 11.49 -3.91 10.98
C ILE A 293 11.04 -2.96 12.08
N TYR A 294 9.73 -2.81 12.23
CA TYR A 294 9.12 -1.92 13.21
C TYR A 294 9.06 -2.54 14.61
N GLY A 295 9.40 -1.73 15.61
CA GLY A 295 9.22 -2.06 17.02
C GLY A 295 7.79 -1.79 17.50
N ARG A 296 7.49 -2.21 18.73
CA ARG A 296 6.29 -1.79 19.46
C ARG A 296 6.58 -0.51 20.22
N LEU A 297 5.87 0.57 19.87
CA LEU A 297 5.98 1.87 20.53
C LEU A 297 5.18 1.88 21.83
N GLN A 298 5.82 2.35 22.90
CA GLN A 298 5.21 2.73 24.16
C GLN A 298 5.70 4.14 24.51
N VAL A 299 4.78 5.03 24.87
CA VAL A 299 5.11 6.42 25.22
C VAL A 299 5.01 6.61 26.73
N ILE A 300 6.01 7.25 27.32
CA ILE A 300 6.05 7.68 28.71
C ILE A 300 5.77 9.18 28.74
N ASP A 301 4.86 9.59 29.61
CA ASP A 301 4.52 11.00 29.83
C ASP A 301 5.60 11.74 30.66
N SER A 302 5.44 13.05 30.83
CA SER A 302 6.38 13.87 31.61
C SER A 302 6.48 13.47 33.09
N SER A 303 5.45 12.81 33.62
CA SER A 303 5.38 12.31 35.01
C SER A 303 6.02 10.93 35.20
N GLY A 304 6.30 10.21 34.10
CA GLY A 304 6.87 8.87 34.11
C GLY A 304 5.84 7.74 34.01
N ASN A 305 4.56 8.04 33.78
CA ASN A 305 3.53 7.03 33.57
C ASN A 305 3.48 6.59 32.10
N SER A 306 3.09 5.34 31.87
CA SER A 306 2.86 4.85 30.51
C SER A 306 1.55 5.40 29.96
N SER A 307 1.62 6.13 28.85
CA SER A 307 0.43 6.62 28.14
C SER A 307 -0.13 5.53 27.24
N VAL A 308 -1.44 5.26 27.38
CA VAL A 308 -2.21 4.37 26.49
C VAL A 308 -2.67 5.12 25.23
N THR A 309 -2.81 6.45 25.32
CA THR A 309 -3.37 7.33 24.28
C THR A 309 -2.35 7.90 23.29
N GLY A 310 -1.10 7.45 23.35
CA GLY A 310 -0.02 8.01 22.52
C GLY A 310 0.67 9.22 23.17
N GLY A 311 1.49 9.94 22.39
CA GLY A 311 2.15 11.17 22.85
C GLY A 311 1.17 12.34 23.06
N ILE A 312 1.66 13.46 23.58
CA ILE A 312 0.84 14.67 23.77
C ILE A 312 0.50 15.34 22.44
N SER A 313 -0.63 16.05 22.37
CA SER A 313 -0.96 16.86 21.19
C SER A 313 -0.41 18.28 21.36
N VAL A 314 0.20 18.80 20.29
CA VAL A 314 0.70 20.19 20.22
C VAL A 314 -0.26 21.12 19.45
N GLY A 315 -1.47 20.64 19.13
CA GLY A 315 -2.47 21.38 18.36
C GLY A 315 -2.45 21.15 16.85
N ASP A 316 -1.75 20.10 16.39
CA ASP A 316 -1.79 19.69 14.98
C ASP A 316 -3.14 19.05 14.63
N GLU A 317 -3.65 19.36 13.44
CA GLU A 317 -4.86 18.75 12.87
C GLU A 317 -4.65 17.25 12.56
N TRP A 318 -3.39 16.82 12.40
CA TRP A 318 -3.03 15.47 12.03
C TRP A 318 -2.67 14.64 13.27
N SER A 319 -3.58 13.77 13.70
CA SER A 319 -3.45 12.98 14.94
C SER A 319 -2.58 11.72 14.82
N TYR A 320 -1.90 11.50 13.68
CA TYR A 320 -1.08 10.29 13.46
C TYR A 320 0.13 10.23 14.39
N ARG A 321 0.77 11.38 14.64
CA ARG A 321 1.91 11.51 15.55
C ARG A 321 1.48 12.10 16.89
N GLY A 322 1.97 11.49 17.96
CA GLY A 322 1.97 12.11 19.28
C GLY A 322 3.33 12.76 19.55
N TYR A 323 3.43 13.66 20.52
CA TYR A 323 4.67 14.34 20.83
C TYR A 323 5.24 13.91 22.20
N ILE A 324 6.56 13.96 22.36
CA ILE A 324 7.25 13.86 23.64
C ILE A 324 7.93 15.18 23.97
N GLU A 325 7.74 15.63 25.21
CA GLU A 325 8.34 16.85 25.74
C GLU A 325 9.84 16.68 25.94
N GLY A 326 10.59 17.73 25.60
CA GLY A 326 12.02 17.81 25.86
C GLY A 326 12.39 18.58 27.10
N GLY A 327 13.52 18.21 27.68
CA GLY A 327 14.14 18.89 28.80
C GLY A 327 14.66 17.95 29.88
N TYR A 328 15.50 18.48 30.76
CA TYR A 328 16.17 17.71 31.80
C TYR A 328 15.24 17.27 32.95
N ASN A 329 14.14 18.00 33.17
CA ASN A 329 13.18 17.72 34.25
C ASN A 329 12.04 16.77 33.87
N THR A 330 11.89 16.46 32.59
CA THR A 330 10.80 15.60 32.11
C THR A 330 11.26 14.15 32.05
N LYS A 331 10.36 13.23 32.45
CA LYS A 331 10.56 11.79 32.26
C LYS A 331 10.00 11.29 30.92
N ALA A 332 9.52 12.21 30.08
CA ALA A 332 8.92 11.87 28.80
C ALA A 332 9.94 11.13 27.92
N ALA A 333 9.51 9.98 27.40
CA ALA A 333 10.35 9.14 26.58
C ALA A 333 9.50 8.26 25.66
N ALA A 334 10.03 7.94 24.49
CA ALA A 334 9.43 7.01 23.57
C ALA A 334 10.24 5.72 23.55
N ILE A 335 9.60 4.57 23.74
CA ILE A 335 10.25 3.27 23.85
C ILE A 335 9.78 2.39 22.71
N TRP A 336 10.70 1.99 21.83
CA TRP A 336 10.46 0.95 20.84
C TRP A 336 11.03 -0.37 21.34
N THR A 337 10.17 -1.36 21.51
CA THR A 337 10.58 -2.73 21.82
C THR A 337 10.71 -3.52 20.52
N PHE A 338 11.91 -4.04 20.25
CA PHE A 338 12.18 -4.92 19.12
C PHE A 338 12.35 -6.36 19.60
N ASP A 339 11.86 -7.31 18.81
CA ASP A 339 11.89 -8.74 19.09
C ASP A 339 12.79 -9.47 18.07
N GLY A 340 13.47 -10.55 18.48
CA GLY A 340 14.27 -11.39 17.59
C GLY A 340 15.61 -10.76 17.16
N ILE A 341 16.29 -10.12 18.10
CA ILE A 341 17.63 -9.53 17.93
C ILE A 341 18.67 -10.55 18.36
N THR A 342 19.50 -11.00 17.42
CA THR A 342 20.61 -11.94 17.69
C THR A 342 21.85 -11.56 16.88
N LYS A 343 23.03 -12.03 17.30
CA LYS A 343 24.31 -11.75 16.60
C LYS A 343 24.32 -12.33 15.19
N GLU A 344 23.65 -13.46 14.96
CA GLU A 344 23.57 -14.11 13.66
C GLU A 344 22.75 -13.28 12.66
N ARG A 345 21.68 -12.64 13.14
CA ARG A 345 20.80 -11.80 12.30
C ARG A 345 21.39 -10.42 12.04
N TYR A 346 22.22 -9.92 12.96
CA TYR A 346 22.79 -8.57 12.93
C TYR A 346 24.32 -8.60 13.14
N PRO A 347 25.09 -9.22 12.24
CA PRO A 347 26.52 -9.48 12.47
C PRO A 347 27.37 -8.22 12.64
N ASN A 348 26.95 -7.10 12.03
CA ASN A 348 27.69 -5.84 12.01
C ASN A 348 27.25 -4.85 13.11
N GLY A 349 26.33 -5.26 13.98
CA GLY A 349 25.67 -4.41 14.99
C GLY A 349 24.22 -4.07 14.63
N LEU A 350 23.62 -3.14 15.38
CA LEU A 350 22.20 -2.80 15.29
C LEU A 350 22.00 -1.61 14.33
N PRO A 351 21.39 -1.80 13.16
CA PRO A 351 21.18 -0.75 12.17
C PRO A 351 19.86 -0.04 12.44
N LEU A 352 19.92 1.10 13.12
CA LEU A 352 18.78 1.90 13.53
C LEU A 352 18.58 3.07 12.55
N GLU A 353 17.37 3.24 12.03
CA GLU A 353 16.99 4.41 11.23
C GLU A 353 15.90 5.19 11.97
N ILE A 354 16.06 6.52 12.04
CA ILE A 354 15.25 7.43 12.85
C ILE A 354 14.72 8.57 11.99
N ASN A 355 13.42 8.77 11.96
CA ASN A 355 12.73 9.83 11.23
C ASN A 355 11.70 10.52 12.13
N LEU A 356 12.18 11.32 13.08
CA LEU A 356 11.35 12.05 14.03
C LEU A 356 10.91 13.38 13.45
N GLN A 357 9.70 13.82 13.82
CA GLN A 357 9.30 15.20 13.60
C GLN A 357 9.82 16.07 14.73
N VAL A 358 10.16 17.32 14.41
CA VAL A 358 10.60 18.29 15.42
C VAL A 358 9.58 19.40 15.47
N PHE A 359 8.90 19.55 16.61
CA PHE A 359 8.02 20.69 16.87
C PHE A 359 8.74 21.67 17.78
N ARG A 360 8.95 22.89 17.27
CA ARG A 360 9.61 23.95 18.01
C ARG A 360 8.64 24.98 18.54
N THR A 361 8.67 25.21 19.85
CA THR A 361 7.87 26.30 20.47
C THR A 361 8.48 27.67 20.22
N TYR A 362 9.80 27.75 20.01
CA TYR A 362 10.50 28.97 19.65
C TYR A 362 11.54 28.72 18.56
N LYS A 363 11.69 29.70 17.65
CA LYS A 363 12.70 29.69 16.58
C LYS A 363 14.02 30.20 17.14
N GLY A 364 14.86 29.29 17.62
CA GLY A 364 16.26 29.55 17.97
C GLY A 364 17.15 29.55 16.71
N ASN A 365 18.31 28.88 16.79
CA ASN A 365 19.11 28.59 15.59
C ASN A 365 18.41 27.46 14.81
N ILE A 366 17.86 27.80 13.63
CA ILE A 366 17.16 26.86 12.75
C ILE A 366 18.10 25.98 11.93
N GLU A 367 19.39 26.33 11.82
CA GLU A 367 20.40 25.55 11.09
C GLU A 367 20.85 24.32 11.88
N ARG A 368 20.79 24.39 13.22
CA ARG A 368 21.06 23.26 14.11
C ARG A 368 19.75 22.56 14.47
N GLY A 369 19.68 21.25 14.25
CA GLY A 369 18.58 20.40 14.68
C GLY A 369 18.44 20.31 16.21
N VAL A 370 17.36 19.69 16.66
CA VAL A 370 17.07 19.53 18.10
C VAL A 370 17.80 18.30 18.63
N LEU A 371 18.51 18.46 19.74
CA LEU A 371 19.26 17.37 20.36
C LEU A 371 18.35 16.33 21.00
N GLY A 372 18.67 15.06 20.74
CA GLY A 372 18.02 13.89 21.32
C GLY A 372 19.03 12.88 21.84
N GLU A 373 18.54 11.97 22.68
CA GLU A 373 19.32 10.87 23.24
C GLU A 373 18.69 9.54 22.88
N ILE A 374 19.51 8.57 22.46
CA ILE A 374 19.12 7.17 22.26
C ILE A 374 19.76 6.35 23.39
N ILE A 375 18.95 5.55 24.08
CA ILE A 375 19.41 4.66 25.14
C ILE A 375 18.93 3.25 24.80
N LEU A 376 19.86 2.30 24.77
CA LEU A 376 19.54 0.87 24.65
C LEU A 376 19.28 0.31 26.04
N ARG A 377 18.15 -0.38 26.22
CA ARG A 377 17.74 -0.97 27.48
C ARG A 377 17.39 -2.44 27.32
N ASN A 378 17.90 -3.26 28.24
CA ASN A 378 17.46 -4.64 28.40
C ASN A 378 16.09 -4.66 29.08
N PRO A 379 15.05 -5.27 28.48
CA PRO A 379 13.73 -5.33 29.08
C PRO A 379 13.65 -6.22 30.34
N ASP A 380 14.63 -7.09 30.57
CA ASP A 380 14.70 -7.92 31.78
C ASP A 380 15.27 -7.11 32.95
N GLU A 381 14.47 -6.98 34.02
CA GLU A 381 14.87 -6.27 35.22
C GLU A 381 16.04 -6.98 35.95
N THR A 382 16.26 -8.27 35.76
CA THR A 382 17.32 -9.02 36.43
C THR A 382 18.68 -8.95 35.72
N ALA A 383 18.74 -8.32 34.54
CA ALA A 383 19.96 -8.23 33.76
C ALA A 383 21.10 -7.47 34.47
N ARG A 384 22.33 -7.98 34.33
CA ARG A 384 23.55 -7.40 34.95
C ARG A 384 23.85 -5.98 34.45
N VAL A 385 23.59 -5.71 33.18
CA VAL A 385 23.70 -4.38 32.57
C VAL A 385 22.33 -4.02 32.00
N ARG A 386 21.68 -3.02 32.60
CA ARG A 386 20.29 -2.68 32.25
C ARG A 386 20.19 -1.69 31.10
N GLN A 387 21.09 -0.71 31.03
CA GLN A 387 20.98 0.39 30.08
C GLN A 387 22.35 0.89 29.62
N SER A 388 22.42 1.33 28.37
CA SER A 388 23.61 1.92 27.79
C SER A 388 23.80 3.36 28.23
N GLY A 389 24.99 3.92 27.97
CA GLY A 389 25.16 5.38 27.97
C GLY A 389 24.31 6.03 26.87
N PRO A 390 23.98 7.33 26.99
CA PRO A 390 23.18 8.04 25.99
C PRO A 390 23.99 8.26 24.71
N ILE A 391 23.42 7.86 23.59
CA ILE A 391 23.92 8.18 22.25
C ILE A 391 23.26 9.48 21.82
N VAL A 392 24.01 10.58 21.85
CA VAL A 392 23.50 11.91 21.47
C VAL A 392 23.40 12.02 19.95
N PHE A 393 22.27 12.50 19.47
CA PHE A 393 22.01 12.78 18.07
C PHE A 393 21.28 14.10 17.88
N GLU A 394 21.30 14.61 16.66
CA GLU A 394 20.61 15.84 16.26
C GLU A 394 19.51 15.46 15.29
N SER A 395 18.26 15.78 15.62
CA SER A 395 17.11 15.53 14.76
C SER A 395 16.73 16.78 13.98
N ARG A 396 16.44 16.62 12.68
CA ARG A 396 15.95 17.67 11.80
C ARG A 396 14.63 17.24 11.20
N GLU A 397 13.77 18.21 10.94
CA GLU A 397 12.47 17.95 10.34
C GLU A 397 12.64 17.33 8.94
N PHE A 398 11.95 16.22 8.69
CA PHE A 398 11.93 15.50 7.40
C PHE A 398 13.26 14.89 6.94
N VAL A 399 14.24 14.71 7.84
CA VAL A 399 15.51 14.05 7.52
C VAL A 399 15.64 12.76 8.31
N SER A 400 15.76 11.65 7.60
CA SER A 400 16.04 10.34 8.19
C SER A 400 17.52 10.23 8.57
N ASP A 401 17.79 9.77 9.79
CA ASP A 401 19.14 9.58 10.35
C ASP A 401 19.40 8.07 10.54
N TYR A 402 20.33 7.53 9.74
CA TYR A 402 20.76 6.13 9.84
C TYR A 402 21.98 6.01 10.76
N LYS A 403 21.89 5.11 11.74
CA LYS A 403 22.93 4.84 12.73
C LYS A 403 23.18 3.34 12.87
N LEU A 404 24.41 2.92 12.56
CA LEU A 404 24.89 1.59 12.91
C LEU A 404 25.49 1.62 14.32
N ILE A 405 24.78 1.03 15.28
CA ILE A 405 25.25 0.91 16.66
C ILE A 405 26.07 -0.36 16.79
N ASN A 406 27.38 -0.21 16.96
CA ASN A 406 28.30 -1.31 17.19
C ASN A 406 29.49 -0.86 18.05
N LYS A 407 30.25 -1.84 18.54
CA LYS A 407 31.42 -1.62 19.39
C LYS A 407 32.57 -0.91 18.66
N GLU A 408 32.67 -1.08 17.34
CA GLU A 408 33.73 -0.52 16.52
C GLU A 408 33.53 0.97 16.22
N ASN A 409 32.33 1.50 16.43
CA ASN A 409 32.01 2.90 16.16
C ASN A 409 32.77 3.80 17.15
N PRO A 410 33.70 4.65 16.68
CA PRO A 410 34.58 5.45 17.55
C PRO A 410 33.80 6.43 18.44
N LYS A 411 32.58 6.83 18.03
CA LYS A 411 31.80 7.85 18.73
C LYS A 411 31.09 7.35 19.99
N TYR A 412 30.72 6.07 20.04
CA TYR A 412 29.95 5.53 21.17
C TYR A 412 30.52 4.22 21.74
N GLN A 413 31.15 3.38 20.91
CA GLN A 413 31.77 2.11 21.32
C GLN A 413 30.84 1.17 22.12
N ILE A 414 29.55 1.14 21.76
CA ILE A 414 28.51 0.37 22.45
C ILE A 414 28.23 -0.93 21.70
N ASP A 415 28.40 -2.08 22.36
CA ASP A 415 27.92 -3.36 21.83
C ASP A 415 26.41 -3.48 22.14
N PRO A 416 25.51 -3.43 21.12
CA PRO A 416 24.07 -3.50 21.36
C PRO A 416 23.64 -4.84 21.98
N PHE A 417 24.40 -5.92 21.78
CA PHE A 417 24.05 -7.26 22.25
C PHE A 417 24.21 -7.42 23.77
N ASP A 418 24.97 -6.56 24.42
CA ASP A 418 25.08 -6.54 25.89
C ASP A 418 23.76 -6.10 26.57
N TYR A 419 22.85 -5.47 25.81
CA TYR A 419 21.56 -4.97 26.27
C TYR A 419 20.37 -5.75 25.71
N VAL A 420 20.63 -6.89 25.05
CA VAL A 420 19.58 -7.80 24.57
C VAL A 420 19.24 -8.80 25.68
N SER A 421 17.96 -9.04 25.92
CA SER A 421 17.50 -10.08 26.85
C SER A 421 17.71 -11.49 26.29
N ASP A 422 17.68 -12.50 27.15
CA ASP A 422 17.89 -13.90 26.74
C ASP A 422 16.87 -14.40 25.69
N ASP A 423 15.68 -13.79 25.64
CA ASP A 423 14.65 -14.05 24.63
C ASP A 423 14.80 -13.20 23.35
N GLY A 424 15.92 -12.48 23.20
CA GLY A 424 16.26 -11.72 22.00
C GLY A 424 15.50 -10.40 21.86
N ARG A 425 15.07 -9.77 22.97
CA ARG A 425 14.39 -8.47 22.94
C ARG A 425 15.32 -7.33 23.36
N ILE A 426 15.10 -6.16 22.79
CA ILE A 426 15.80 -4.93 23.15
C ILE A 426 14.83 -3.76 23.12
N GLN A 427 15.03 -2.79 24.03
CA GLN A 427 14.27 -1.55 24.04
C GLN A 427 15.17 -0.39 23.62
N VAL A 428 14.73 0.34 22.59
CA VAL A 428 15.37 1.58 22.16
C VAL A 428 14.54 2.73 22.71
N ILE A 429 15.12 3.49 23.63
CA ILE A 429 14.48 4.63 24.27
C ILE A 429 15.00 5.91 23.60
N ILE A 430 14.09 6.76 23.14
CA ILE A 430 14.39 8.09 22.62
C ILE A 430 13.86 9.14 23.58
N LYS A 431 14.69 10.15 23.86
CA LYS A 431 14.32 11.34 24.64
C LYS A 431 14.70 12.60 23.87
N CYS A 432 13.90 13.64 24.05
CA CYS A 432 14.24 14.99 23.61
C CYS A 432 15.07 15.68 24.71
N ALA A 433 16.30 16.07 24.41
CA ALA A 433 17.20 16.66 25.39
C ALA A 433 16.95 18.16 25.60
N GLU A 434 16.46 18.86 24.57
CA GLU A 434 16.28 20.30 24.63
C GLU A 434 14.99 20.73 25.35
N PRO A 435 15.08 21.61 26.38
CA PRO A 435 13.92 22.15 27.05
C PRO A 435 12.98 22.90 26.10
N SER A 436 11.67 22.70 26.29
CA SER A 436 10.61 23.39 25.53
C SER A 436 10.59 23.07 24.03
N GLN A 437 11.29 22.02 23.60
CA GLN A 437 11.20 21.45 22.26
C GLN A 437 10.50 20.10 22.33
N TYR A 438 9.89 19.65 21.24
CA TYR A 438 9.13 18.40 21.21
C TYR A 438 9.54 17.53 20.04
N PHE A 439 9.63 16.22 20.26
CA PHE A 439 9.73 15.25 19.17
C PHE A 439 8.37 14.64 18.88
N GLY A 440 7.92 14.76 17.64
CA GLY A 440 6.78 14.02 17.12
C GLY A 440 7.21 12.60 16.81
N ILE A 441 6.46 11.65 17.34
CA ILE A 441 6.72 10.23 17.33
C ILE A 441 5.49 9.47 16.84
N ALA A 442 5.75 8.48 16.00
CA ALA A 442 4.83 7.43 15.61
C ALA A 442 5.56 6.10 15.55
N GLN A 443 4.81 5.01 15.44
CA GLN A 443 5.38 3.67 15.47
C GLN A 443 6.44 3.45 14.37
N ALA A 444 6.21 4.00 13.16
CA ALA A 444 7.12 3.87 12.03
C ALA A 444 8.31 4.83 12.02
N ASP A 445 8.40 5.78 12.94
CA ASP A 445 9.48 6.77 12.94
C ASP A 445 10.82 6.18 13.38
N VAL A 446 10.83 5.03 14.07
CA VAL A 446 12.04 4.33 14.47
C VAL A 446 11.94 2.85 14.11
N TYR A 447 12.88 2.39 13.29
CA TYR A 447 12.90 1.01 12.82
C TYR A 447 14.31 0.48 12.62
N LEU A 448 14.42 -0.85 12.55
CA LEU A 448 15.66 -1.52 12.18
C LEU A 448 15.71 -1.76 10.67
N ARG A 449 16.87 -1.51 10.06
CA ARG A 449 17.11 -1.72 8.63
C ARG A 449 18.28 -2.69 8.42
N PRO A 450 18.09 -4.01 8.62
CA PRO A 450 19.16 -4.99 8.50
C PRO A 450 19.71 -5.13 7.09
N SER A 451 18.84 -5.01 6.09
CA SER A 451 19.20 -5.10 4.68
C SER A 451 18.17 -4.39 3.82
N ASP A 452 18.58 -4.04 2.61
CA ASP A 452 17.71 -3.54 1.57
C ASP A 452 17.33 -4.68 0.62
N GLY A 453 16.09 -4.63 0.13
CA GLY A 453 15.64 -5.43 -0.99
C GLY A 453 16.11 -4.87 -2.33
N ILE A 454 15.87 -5.64 -3.38
CA ILE A 454 16.13 -5.24 -4.77
C ILE A 454 14.95 -4.38 -5.24
N PHE A 455 15.23 -3.16 -5.72
CA PHE A 455 14.21 -2.23 -6.17
C PHE A 455 13.35 -2.81 -7.30
N GLU A 456 13.95 -3.47 -8.28
CA GLU A 456 13.28 -4.04 -9.44
C GLU A 456 12.27 -5.13 -9.03
N LEU A 457 12.64 -5.97 -8.06
CA LEU A 457 11.71 -6.96 -7.50
C LEU A 457 10.55 -6.29 -6.77
N ASN A 458 10.84 -5.22 -6.01
CA ASN A 458 9.80 -4.46 -5.33
C ASN A 458 8.83 -3.78 -6.31
N PHE A 459 9.37 -3.22 -7.40
CA PHE A 459 8.59 -2.65 -8.49
C PHE A 459 7.70 -3.71 -9.16
N ILE A 460 8.23 -4.91 -9.43
CA ILE A 460 7.45 -6.04 -9.96
C ILE A 460 6.35 -6.47 -8.99
N LYS A 461 6.61 -6.50 -7.67
CA LYS A 461 5.58 -6.82 -6.66
C LYS A 461 4.43 -5.81 -6.70
N ALA A 462 4.69 -4.51 -6.89
CA ALA A 462 3.63 -3.51 -7.03
C ALA A 462 2.76 -3.74 -8.27
N TYR A 463 3.39 -4.07 -9.41
CA TYR A 463 2.66 -4.44 -10.63
C TYR A 463 1.88 -5.75 -10.46
N PHE A 464 2.40 -6.69 -9.68
CA PHE A 464 1.66 -7.90 -9.32
C PHE A 464 0.40 -7.57 -8.50
N SER A 465 0.44 -6.57 -7.60
CA SER A 465 -0.76 -6.10 -6.90
C SER A 465 -1.80 -5.50 -7.86
N ILE A 466 -1.38 -4.71 -8.86
CA ILE A 466 -2.26 -4.20 -9.92
C ILE A 466 -2.87 -5.37 -10.73
N TRP A 467 -2.07 -6.39 -11.04
CA TRP A 467 -2.55 -7.60 -11.73
C TRP A 467 -3.65 -8.33 -10.94
N LEU A 468 -3.53 -8.37 -9.61
CA LEU A 468 -4.56 -8.96 -8.74
C LEU A 468 -5.86 -8.12 -8.72
N GLN A 469 -5.77 -6.78 -8.72
CA GLN A 469 -6.96 -5.93 -8.86
C GLN A 469 -7.64 -6.15 -10.22
N MET A 470 -6.86 -6.19 -11.29
CA MET A 470 -7.35 -6.49 -12.63
C MET A 470 -8.03 -7.86 -12.71
N LEU A 471 -7.46 -8.90 -12.07
CA LEU A 471 -8.08 -10.21 -11.96
C LEU A 471 -9.47 -10.12 -11.32
N LEU A 472 -9.58 -9.41 -10.19
CA LEU A 472 -10.85 -9.23 -9.49
C LEU A 472 -11.87 -8.51 -10.37
N VAL A 473 -11.50 -7.37 -10.95
CA VAL A 473 -12.39 -6.61 -11.84
C VAL A 473 -12.81 -7.45 -13.05
N THR A 474 -11.91 -8.26 -13.61
CA THR A 474 -12.23 -9.19 -14.69
C THR A 474 -13.27 -10.22 -14.25
N CYS A 475 -13.08 -10.85 -13.08
CA CYS A 475 -14.00 -11.85 -12.57
C CYS A 475 -15.40 -11.27 -12.32
N PHE A 476 -15.51 -10.11 -11.67
CA PHE A 476 -16.78 -9.44 -11.44
C PHE A 476 -17.41 -8.93 -12.74
N GLY A 477 -16.62 -8.39 -13.67
CA GLY A 477 -17.09 -7.97 -14.99
C GLY A 477 -17.65 -9.12 -15.81
N VAL A 478 -16.94 -10.24 -15.90
CA VAL A 478 -17.44 -11.44 -16.58
C VAL A 478 -18.66 -12.00 -15.84
N MET A 479 -18.67 -12.05 -14.51
CA MET A 479 -19.81 -12.49 -13.71
C MET A 479 -21.07 -11.68 -14.02
N PHE A 480 -21.01 -10.35 -13.99
CA PHE A 480 -22.16 -9.50 -14.33
C PHE A 480 -22.59 -9.65 -15.79
N SER A 481 -21.63 -9.87 -16.70
CA SER A 481 -21.90 -10.06 -18.12
C SER A 481 -22.69 -11.34 -18.46
N THR A 482 -22.76 -12.33 -17.55
CA THR A 482 -23.44 -13.60 -17.81
C THR A 482 -24.97 -13.48 -17.78
N PHE A 483 -25.52 -12.54 -17.01
CA PHE A 483 -26.98 -12.36 -16.86
C PHE A 483 -27.48 -10.96 -17.19
N LEU A 484 -26.62 -9.94 -17.24
CA LEU A 484 -27.00 -8.57 -17.57
C LEU A 484 -26.76 -8.25 -19.05
N SER A 485 -27.37 -7.17 -19.53
CA SER A 485 -27.00 -6.56 -20.82
C SER A 485 -25.69 -5.79 -20.68
N GLY A 486 -24.97 -5.56 -21.79
CA GLY A 486 -23.67 -4.86 -21.77
C GLY A 486 -23.66 -3.56 -20.97
N PRO A 487 -24.60 -2.60 -21.22
CA PRO A 487 -24.64 -1.36 -20.46
C PRO A 487 -24.93 -1.55 -18.96
N ILE A 488 -25.80 -2.50 -18.59
CA ILE A 488 -26.14 -2.73 -17.18
C ILE A 488 -24.98 -3.45 -16.47
N ALA A 489 -24.31 -4.39 -17.15
CA ALA A 489 -23.10 -5.04 -16.65
C ALA A 489 -21.99 -4.01 -16.40
N LEU A 490 -21.80 -3.06 -17.33
CA LEU A 490 -20.85 -1.95 -17.17
C LEU A 490 -21.14 -1.14 -15.91
N LEU A 491 -22.40 -0.73 -15.70
CA LEU A 491 -22.80 0.04 -14.52
C LEU A 491 -22.59 -0.76 -13.22
N ALA A 492 -22.97 -2.04 -13.21
CA ALA A 492 -22.82 -2.91 -12.04
C ALA A 492 -21.34 -3.13 -11.67
N THR A 493 -20.49 -3.39 -12.67
CA THR A 493 -19.04 -3.54 -12.45
C THR A 493 -18.39 -2.24 -12.00
N ASN A 494 -18.75 -1.10 -12.61
CA ASN A 494 -18.25 0.21 -12.18
C ASN A 494 -18.67 0.53 -10.74
N ALA A 495 -19.93 0.29 -10.37
CA ALA A 495 -20.39 0.45 -9.00
C ALA A 495 -19.62 -0.45 -8.04
N GLY A 496 -19.34 -1.69 -8.45
CA GLY A 496 -18.51 -2.62 -7.68
C GLY A 496 -17.07 -2.14 -7.50
N VAL A 497 -16.45 -1.59 -8.53
CA VAL A 497 -15.09 -1.00 -8.46
C VAL A 497 -15.07 0.23 -7.55
N VAL A 498 -16.04 1.14 -7.68
CA VAL A 498 -16.14 2.34 -6.83
C VAL A 498 -16.34 1.92 -5.37
N LEU A 499 -17.28 1.02 -5.08
CA LEU A 499 -17.48 0.50 -3.73
C LEU A 499 -16.23 -0.22 -3.19
N GLY A 500 -15.48 -0.91 -4.04
CA GLY A 500 -14.21 -1.54 -3.66
C GLY A 500 -13.10 -0.52 -3.35
N LEU A 501 -13.05 0.60 -4.05
CA LEU A 501 -12.08 1.69 -3.81
C LEU A 501 -12.44 2.54 -2.59
N PHE A 502 -13.72 2.65 -2.26
CA PHE A 502 -14.23 3.42 -1.12
C PHE A 502 -14.81 2.54 -0.01
N GLY A 503 -14.45 1.26 0.04
CA GLY A 503 -15.08 0.27 0.92
C GLY A 503 -14.84 0.57 2.41
N GLU A 504 -13.64 1.03 2.78
CA GLU A 504 -13.33 1.45 4.14
C GLU A 504 -14.15 2.68 4.57
N PHE A 505 -14.19 3.70 3.72
CA PHE A 505 -15.04 4.87 3.95
C PHE A 505 -16.52 4.47 4.09
N ALA A 506 -17.04 3.65 3.18
CA ALA A 506 -18.43 3.15 3.24
C ALA A 506 -18.71 2.39 4.55
N ARG A 507 -17.77 1.54 5.01
CA ARG A 507 -17.89 0.87 6.32
C ARG A 507 -17.92 1.87 7.46
N ASN A 508 -17.04 2.86 7.47
CA ASN A 508 -16.96 3.83 8.56
C ASN A 508 -18.20 4.73 8.64
N VAL A 509 -18.80 5.08 7.49
CA VAL A 509 -20.09 5.77 7.46
C VAL A 509 -21.21 4.84 7.96
N ALA A 510 -21.20 3.55 7.59
CA ALA A 510 -22.20 2.58 8.04
C ALA A 510 -22.13 2.22 9.53
N THR A 511 -20.95 2.26 10.14
CA THR A 511 -20.78 2.04 11.57
C THR A 511 -20.94 3.30 12.40
N GLY A 512 -21.05 4.48 11.77
CA GLY A 512 -21.12 5.77 12.44
C GLY A 512 -19.76 6.27 12.98
N ALA A 513 -18.65 5.69 12.51
CA ALA A 513 -17.30 6.14 12.85
C ALA A 513 -16.93 7.45 12.15
N GLU A 514 -17.44 7.66 10.93
CA GLU A 514 -17.37 8.95 10.23
C GLU A 514 -18.67 9.71 10.43
N GLN A 515 -18.57 11.00 10.72
CA GLN A 515 -19.75 11.87 10.77
C GLN A 515 -20.28 12.07 9.35
N GLY A 516 -21.44 11.48 9.08
CA GLY A 516 -22.19 11.64 7.85
C GLY A 516 -23.57 11.03 8.04
N GLY A 517 -24.61 11.75 7.64
CA GLY A 517 -25.97 11.20 7.65
C GLY A 517 -26.11 10.01 6.68
N GLY A 518 -27.28 9.38 6.65
CA GLY A 518 -27.54 8.34 5.66
C GLY A 518 -27.54 8.86 4.21
N PRO A 519 -27.61 7.99 3.19
CA PRO A 519 -27.49 8.39 1.79
C PRO A 519 -28.63 9.34 1.35
N ILE A 520 -29.87 9.08 1.77
CA ILE A 520 -31.03 9.93 1.44
C ILE A 520 -30.93 11.25 2.20
N GLU A 521 -30.60 11.21 3.50
CA GLU A 521 -30.32 12.41 4.28
C GLU A 521 -29.23 13.27 3.62
N SER A 522 -28.13 12.66 3.19
CA SER A 522 -27.01 13.35 2.53
C SER A 522 -27.43 14.01 1.22
N ILE A 523 -28.25 13.34 0.40
CA ILE A 523 -28.79 13.91 -0.85
C ILE A 523 -29.71 15.10 -0.54
N ILE A 524 -30.60 14.96 0.45
CA ILE A 524 -31.51 16.04 0.85
C ILE A 524 -30.69 17.25 1.30
N ARG A 525 -29.72 17.06 2.19
CA ARG A 525 -28.84 18.14 2.68
C ARG A 525 -28.04 18.79 1.56
N LEU A 526 -27.57 18.01 0.57
CA LEU A 526 -26.86 18.56 -0.59
C LEU A 526 -27.78 19.47 -1.42
N VAL A 527 -29.03 19.06 -1.65
CA VAL A 527 -30.01 19.83 -2.41
C VAL A 527 -30.51 21.05 -1.63
N THR A 528 -30.70 20.93 -0.32
CA THR A 528 -31.17 22.02 0.56
C THR A 528 -30.04 22.90 1.09
N GLN A 529 -28.78 22.58 0.77
CA GLN A 529 -27.57 23.27 1.23
C GLN A 529 -27.46 23.33 2.77
N GLN A 530 -27.97 22.32 3.47
CA GLN A 530 -27.89 22.23 4.93
C GLN A 530 -26.53 21.68 5.37
N ASN A 531 -26.04 22.16 6.51
CA ASN A 531 -24.82 21.64 7.14
C ASN A 531 -25.05 20.17 7.59
N GLN A 532 -24.06 19.30 7.44
CA GLN A 532 -24.14 17.90 7.88
C GLN A 532 -24.09 17.72 9.39
N THR A 533 -23.53 18.68 10.14
CA THR A 533 -23.38 18.58 11.60
C THR A 533 -24.57 19.13 12.39
N THR A 534 -25.53 19.77 11.71
CA THR A 534 -26.75 20.31 12.33
C THR A 534 -27.93 19.39 12.09
N ASP A 535 -28.90 19.38 13.00
CA ASP A 535 -30.15 18.63 12.78
C ASP A 535 -30.87 19.13 11.50
N MET A 536 -31.50 18.21 10.76
CA MET A 536 -32.29 18.58 9.59
C MET A 536 -33.50 19.41 10.01
N GLU A 537 -33.71 20.53 9.34
CA GLU A 537 -34.91 21.37 9.51
C GLU A 537 -36.11 20.74 8.78
N MET A 538 -36.63 19.62 9.30
CA MET A 538 -37.77 18.90 8.74
C MET A 538 -38.74 18.43 9.81
N ASN A 539 -40.01 18.21 9.43
CA ASN A 539 -41.01 17.62 10.32
C ASN A 539 -40.57 16.21 10.76
N ALA A 540 -40.78 15.89 12.05
CA ALA A 540 -40.42 14.63 12.69
C ALA A 540 -40.89 13.37 11.94
N ILE A 541 -42.07 13.41 11.31
CA ILE A 541 -42.59 12.27 10.53
C ILE A 541 -41.69 11.99 9.31
N ALA A 542 -41.35 13.04 8.55
CA ALA A 542 -40.48 12.90 7.37
C ALA A 542 -39.08 12.46 7.80
N MET A 543 -38.56 13.01 8.91
CA MET A 543 -37.27 12.64 9.46
C MET A 543 -37.21 11.15 9.85
N ASN A 544 -38.23 10.62 10.52
CA ASN A 544 -38.28 9.21 10.91
C ASN A 544 -38.36 8.27 9.69
N ILE A 545 -39.12 8.65 8.66
CA ILE A 545 -39.20 7.89 7.42
C ILE A 545 -37.82 7.85 6.75
N ILE A 546 -37.16 9.00 6.59
CA ILE A 546 -35.82 9.10 6.00
C ILE A 546 -34.82 8.25 6.78
N LYS A 547 -34.75 8.39 8.11
CA LYS A 547 -33.86 7.61 8.97
C LYS A 547 -34.11 6.09 8.86
N GLY A 548 -35.37 5.67 8.73
CA GLY A 548 -35.71 4.26 8.55
C GLY A 548 -35.23 3.68 7.21
N PHE A 549 -35.43 4.42 6.11
CA PHE A 549 -34.90 4.03 4.81
C PHE A 549 -33.37 4.05 4.80
N ASP A 550 -32.76 5.10 5.35
CA ASP A 550 -31.31 5.23 5.44
C ASP A 550 -30.70 4.10 6.25
N SER A 551 -31.25 3.75 7.41
CA SER A 551 -30.78 2.60 8.20
C SER A 551 -30.78 1.31 7.37
N THR A 552 -31.83 1.07 6.59
CA THR A 552 -31.93 -0.10 5.70
C THR A 552 -30.85 -0.07 4.61
N LEU A 553 -30.63 1.10 3.98
CA LEU A 553 -29.58 1.28 2.97
C LEU A 553 -28.19 1.11 3.58
N MET A 554 -27.95 1.58 4.80
CA MET A 554 -26.68 1.43 5.50
C MET A 554 -26.38 -0.03 5.83
N TYR A 555 -27.37 -0.81 6.27
CA TYR A 555 -27.21 -2.25 6.48
C TYR A 555 -26.87 -2.97 5.18
N PHE A 556 -27.55 -2.61 4.08
CA PHE A 556 -27.26 -3.18 2.76
C PHE A 556 -25.85 -2.82 2.29
N MET A 557 -25.46 -1.56 2.41
CA MET A 557 -24.12 -1.09 2.04
C MET A 557 -23.04 -1.78 2.87
N TYR A 558 -23.23 -1.88 4.19
CA TYR A 558 -22.33 -2.60 5.09
C TYR A 558 -22.14 -4.05 4.63
N GLY A 559 -23.22 -4.77 4.34
CA GLY A 559 -23.14 -6.14 3.80
C GLY A 559 -22.39 -6.22 2.47
N LEU A 560 -22.65 -5.28 1.54
CA LEU A 560 -21.96 -5.22 0.25
C LEU A 560 -20.45 -5.02 0.40
N THR A 561 -19.99 -4.27 1.40
CA THR A 561 -18.54 -4.03 1.62
C THR A 561 -17.75 -5.28 2.01
N TYR A 562 -18.43 -6.36 2.44
CA TYR A 562 -17.81 -7.67 2.69
C TYR A 562 -17.95 -8.63 1.50
N ILE A 563 -18.97 -8.44 0.66
CA ILE A 563 -19.18 -9.26 -0.53
C ILE A 563 -18.24 -8.82 -1.66
N LEU A 564 -18.00 -7.51 -1.77
CA LEU A 564 -17.07 -6.95 -2.74
C LEU A 564 -15.66 -6.86 -2.13
N PRO A 565 -14.61 -7.17 -2.91
CA PRO A 565 -13.25 -7.03 -2.43
C PRO A 565 -12.92 -5.54 -2.21
N ASP A 566 -12.28 -5.26 -1.09
CA ASP A 566 -11.68 -3.96 -0.82
C ASP A 566 -10.43 -3.79 -1.70
N LEU A 567 -10.58 -3.03 -2.79
CA LEU A 567 -9.53 -2.83 -3.78
C LEU A 567 -8.38 -1.99 -3.22
N THR A 568 -8.61 -1.17 -2.18
CA THR A 568 -7.55 -0.36 -1.56
C THR A 568 -6.45 -1.23 -0.93
N GLN A 569 -6.77 -2.44 -0.50
CA GLN A 569 -5.79 -3.38 0.08
C GLN A 569 -4.76 -3.91 -0.94
N PHE A 570 -5.03 -3.68 -2.23
CA PHE A 570 -4.14 -4.03 -3.33
C PHE A 570 -3.34 -2.84 -3.86
N ASP A 571 -3.55 -1.64 -3.34
CA ASP A 571 -2.71 -0.49 -3.68
C ASP A 571 -1.37 -0.57 -2.93
N SER A 572 -0.33 -0.99 -3.64
CA SER A 572 1.04 -1.07 -3.12
C SER A 572 1.92 0.09 -3.59
N SER A 573 1.34 1.13 -4.24
CA SER A 573 2.10 2.25 -4.82
C SER A 573 2.89 3.03 -3.76
N GLN A 574 2.28 3.24 -2.59
CA GLN A 574 2.89 3.93 -1.45
C GLN A 574 4.16 3.24 -0.94
N PHE A 575 4.24 1.91 -0.96
CA PHE A 575 5.44 1.19 -0.53
C PHE A 575 6.62 1.55 -1.44
N VAL A 576 6.46 1.34 -2.74
CA VAL A 576 7.54 1.59 -3.71
C VAL A 576 7.90 3.08 -3.77
N ALA A 577 6.90 3.97 -3.74
CA ALA A 577 7.13 5.41 -3.83
C ALA A 577 7.89 5.98 -2.61
N ASN A 578 7.69 5.41 -1.42
CA ASN A 578 8.45 5.77 -0.22
C ASN A 578 9.75 4.96 -0.07
N GLY A 579 10.11 4.14 -1.08
CA GLY A 579 11.32 3.33 -1.08
C GLY A 579 11.29 2.18 -0.07
N ILE A 580 10.11 1.67 0.28
CA ILE A 580 9.90 0.57 1.23
C ILE A 580 9.57 -0.72 0.46
N ASP A 581 10.18 -1.84 0.85
CA ASP A 581 9.92 -3.15 0.27
C ASP A 581 8.49 -3.63 0.61
N ILE A 582 7.79 -4.12 -0.41
CA ILE A 582 6.52 -4.81 -0.23
C ILE A 582 6.82 -6.18 0.38
N TYR A 583 6.46 -6.32 1.65
CA TYR A 583 6.71 -7.53 2.40
C TYR A 583 6.00 -8.75 1.79
N PRO A 584 6.62 -9.94 1.82
CA PRO A 584 5.99 -11.17 1.34
C PRO A 584 4.62 -11.46 1.98
N ALA A 585 4.45 -11.11 3.26
CA ALA A 585 3.17 -11.26 3.94
C ALA A 585 2.05 -10.43 3.28
N VAL A 586 2.35 -9.21 2.81
CA VAL A 586 1.38 -8.35 2.12
C VAL A 586 0.98 -8.98 0.78
N VAL A 587 1.97 -9.44 0.01
CA VAL A 587 1.73 -10.13 -1.28
C VAL A 587 0.86 -11.38 -1.09
N LEU A 588 1.16 -12.19 -0.08
CA LEU A 588 0.39 -13.40 0.24
C LEU A 588 -1.05 -13.07 0.64
N ARG A 589 -1.27 -12.01 1.43
CA ARG A 589 -2.62 -11.54 1.77
C ARG A 589 -3.41 -11.15 0.53
N GLN A 590 -2.82 -10.31 -0.32
CA GLN A 590 -3.43 -9.87 -1.56
C GLN A 590 -3.77 -11.07 -2.45
N LEU A 591 -2.84 -12.01 -2.62
CA LEU A 591 -3.06 -13.21 -3.41
C LEU A 591 -4.21 -14.07 -2.83
N THR A 592 -4.21 -14.34 -1.53
CA THR A 592 -5.26 -15.15 -0.88
C THR A 592 -6.62 -14.49 -0.99
N MET A 593 -6.72 -13.17 -0.75
CA MET A 593 -7.95 -12.42 -0.95
C MET A 593 -8.43 -12.50 -2.40
N ALA A 594 -7.52 -12.23 -3.36
CA ALA A 594 -7.86 -12.26 -4.77
C ALA A 594 -8.41 -13.62 -5.22
N LEU A 595 -7.76 -14.72 -4.80
CA LEU A 595 -8.18 -16.07 -5.16
C LEU A 595 -9.57 -16.43 -4.58
N VAL A 596 -9.86 -16.05 -3.34
CA VAL A 596 -11.17 -16.29 -2.72
C VAL A 596 -12.28 -15.55 -3.47
N TYR A 597 -12.13 -14.25 -3.67
CA TYR A 597 -13.15 -13.46 -4.38
C TYR A 597 -13.25 -13.84 -5.86
N ALA A 598 -12.13 -14.15 -6.53
CA ALA A 598 -12.14 -14.64 -7.91
C ALA A 598 -12.88 -15.98 -8.05
N ALA A 599 -12.67 -16.91 -7.12
CA ALA A 599 -13.40 -18.19 -7.09
C ALA A 599 -14.90 -17.96 -6.88
N CYS A 600 -15.27 -17.11 -5.93
CA CYS A 600 -16.66 -16.76 -5.64
C CYS A 600 -17.36 -16.12 -6.86
N ALA A 601 -16.74 -15.12 -7.48
CA ALA A 601 -17.28 -14.44 -8.65
C ALA A 601 -17.36 -15.37 -9.87
N THR A 602 -16.36 -16.24 -10.07
CA THR A 602 -16.38 -17.25 -11.13
C THR A 602 -17.54 -18.24 -10.93
N PHE A 603 -17.75 -18.71 -9.70
CA PHE A 603 -18.83 -19.64 -9.38
C PHE A 603 -20.21 -18.99 -9.57
N ALA A 604 -20.37 -17.75 -9.11
CA ALA A 604 -21.59 -16.97 -9.34
C ALA A 604 -21.84 -16.75 -10.84
N GLY A 605 -20.80 -16.38 -11.60
CA GLY A 605 -20.89 -16.18 -13.05
C GLY A 605 -21.28 -17.46 -13.79
N TYR A 606 -20.68 -18.58 -13.41
CA TYR A 606 -21.07 -19.92 -13.88
C TYR A 606 -22.54 -20.22 -13.59
N PHE A 607 -22.99 -20.01 -12.35
CA PHE A 607 -24.35 -20.33 -11.92
C PHE A 607 -25.37 -19.52 -12.71
N PHE A 608 -25.15 -18.21 -12.85
CA PHE A 608 -26.02 -17.34 -13.64
C PHE A 608 -26.06 -17.72 -15.11
N LEU A 609 -24.91 -18.06 -15.71
CA LEU A 609 -24.87 -18.46 -17.12
C LEU A 609 -25.59 -19.78 -17.37
N LYS A 610 -25.45 -20.75 -16.46
CA LYS A 610 -26.12 -22.05 -16.58
C LYS A 610 -27.62 -21.95 -16.34
N SER A 611 -28.02 -21.13 -15.37
CA SER A 611 -29.43 -20.91 -15.02
C SER A 611 -30.16 -20.05 -16.06
N ARG A 612 -29.41 -19.42 -16.98
CA ARG A 612 -29.95 -18.71 -18.14
C ARG A 612 -30.03 -19.70 -19.30
N GLU A 613 -31.24 -20.09 -19.67
CA GLU A 613 -31.47 -20.88 -20.89
C GLU A 613 -31.07 -20.06 -22.12
N ILE A 614 -29.88 -20.32 -22.66
CA ILE A 614 -29.39 -19.70 -23.90
C ILE A 614 -29.98 -20.42 -25.13
N ALA A 615 -30.59 -21.60 -24.96
CA ALA A 615 -31.25 -22.33 -26.03
C ALA A 615 -32.66 -22.75 -25.59
N ALA A 616 -33.66 -22.02 -26.07
CA ALA A 616 -35.01 -22.51 -26.29
C ALA A 616 -35.45 -22.05 -27.69
#